data_AF-A0A401UQ72-F1
#
_entry.id   AF-A0A401UQ72-F1
#
_cell.length_a   1.000
_cell.length_b   1.000
_cell.length_c   1.000
_cell.angle_alpha   90.00
_cell.angle_beta   90.00
_cell.angle_gamma   90.00
#
_symmetry.space_group_name_H-M   'P 1'
#
loop_
_entity.id
_entity.type
_entity.pdbx_description
1 polymer ?
#
loop_
_entity_poly.entity_id
_entity_poly.type
_entity_poly.pdbx_seq_one_letter_code
_entity_poly.pdbx_strand_id
1 'polypeptide(L)' 'MSKNEALLAMQQGKKVAHMYFDDNEFLYIKGGIMYTEDNYKFDNREDGYDGWKDRSSEAFQKGWYIVA' A
#
# COMPACT_ATOMS: atom_id res chain seq x y z
N MET A 1 11.90 0.58 2.18
CA MET A 1 11.25 0.17 3.45
C MET A 1 10.60 -1.20 3.30
N SER A 2 10.31 -1.85 4.41
CA SER A 2 9.54 -3.09 4.51
C SER A 2 8.05 -2.83 4.33
N LYS A 3 7.29 -3.90 4.10
CA LYS A 3 5.83 -3.83 4.01
C LYS A 3 5.18 -3.24 5.26
N ASN A 4 5.68 -3.61 6.45
CA ASN A 4 5.15 -3.11 7.71
C ASN A 4 5.40 -1.62 7.89
N GLU A 5 6.58 -1.12 7.50
CA GLU A 5 6.87 0.31 7.50
C GLU A 5 5.98 1.07 6.52
N ALA A 6 5.70 0.49 5.34
CA ALA A 6 4.78 1.07 4.37
C ALA A 6 3.35 1.16 4.90
N LEU A 7 2.87 0.12 5.60
CA LEU A 7 1.57 0.12 6.27
C LEU A 7 1.48 1.23 7.33
N LEU A 8 2.50 1.34 8.18
CA LEU A 8 2.56 2.38 9.20
C LEU A 8 2.58 3.79 8.57
N ALA A 9 3.34 3.99 7.49
CA ALA A 9 3.37 5.26 6.78
C ALA A 9 1.99 5.61 6.17
N MET A 10 1.31 4.65 5.54
CA MET A 10 -0.04 4.86 5.02
C MET A 10 -1.05 5.20 6.11
N GLN A 11 -0.98 4.53 7.27
CA GLN A 11 -1.82 4.85 8.43
C GLN A 11 -1.59 6.27 8.97
N GLN A 12 -0.39 6.83 8.76
CA GLN A 12 -0.03 8.22 9.07
C GLN A 12 -0.44 9.20 7.94
N GLY A 13 -1.17 8.73 6.92
CA GLY A 13 -1.64 9.55 5.80
C GLY A 13 -0.60 9.78 4.71
N LYS A 14 0.50 9.01 4.69
CA LYS A 14 1.48 9.07 3.60
C LYS A 14 1.03 8.23 2.40
N LYS A 15 1.51 8.64 1.22
CA LYS A 15 1.45 7.83 0.00
C LYS A 15 2.70 6.95 -0.06
N VAL A 16 2.54 5.70 -0.47
CA VAL A 16 3.65 4.76 -0.62
C VAL A 16 3.57 4.06 -1.97
N ALA A 17 4.72 3.78 -2.57
CA ALA A 17 4.82 3.04 -3.82
C ALA A 17 5.79 1.86 -3.65
N HIS A 18 5.72 0.91 -4.58
CA HIS A 18 6.64 -0.22 -4.63
C HIS A 18 7.66 -0.04 -5.76
N MET A 19 8.82 -0.67 -5.67
CA MET A 19 9.83 -0.64 -6.74
C MET A 19 9.40 -1.29 -8.07
N TYR A 20 8.23 -1.93 -8.10
CA TYR A 20 7.63 -2.51 -9.30
C TYR A 20 6.44 -1.70 -9.82
N PHE A 21 6.14 -0.59 -9.16
CA PHE A 21 5.11 0.35 -9.60
C PHE A 21 5.75 1.37 -10.54
N ASP A 22 4.95 1.88 -11.46
CA ASP A 22 5.35 3.01 -12.29
C ASP A 22 5.47 4.28 -11.42
N ASP A 23 6.16 5.30 -11.93
CA ASP A 23 6.46 6.55 -11.20
C ASP A 23 5.21 7.31 -10.69
N ASN A 24 4.03 6.99 -11.24
CA ASN A 24 2.75 7.61 -10.88
C ASN A 24 1.85 6.73 -10.01
N GLU A 25 2.19 5.47 -9.80
CA GLU A 25 1.37 4.50 -9.08
C GLU A 25 1.69 4.55 -7.57
N PHE A 26 0.66 4.68 -6.74
CA PHE A 26 0.86 4.70 -5.29
C PHE A 26 -0.37 4.22 -4.52
N LEU A 27 -0.14 3.76 -3.30
CA LEU A 27 -1.16 3.38 -2.34
C LEU A 27 -1.25 4.41 -1.21
N TYR A 28 -2.47 4.62 -0.71
CA TYR A 28 -2.72 5.42 0.50
C TYR A 28 -3.92 4.88 1.26
N ILE A 29 -4.04 5.27 2.54
CA ILE A 29 -5.19 4.94 3.37
C ILE A 29 -6.01 6.19 3.66
N LYS A 30 -7.32 6.10 3.45
CA LYS A 30 -8.31 7.13 3.80
C LYS A 30 -9.50 6.48 4.50
N GLY A 31 -9.77 6.89 5.74
CA GLY A 31 -10.86 6.33 6.53
C GLY A 31 -10.72 4.83 6.80
N GLY A 32 -9.48 4.33 6.94
CA GLY A 32 -9.19 2.91 7.20
C GLY A 32 -9.22 2.01 5.97
N ILE A 33 -9.48 2.56 4.78
CA ILE A 33 -9.53 1.82 3.53
C ILE A 33 -8.32 2.19 2.67
N MET A 34 -7.72 1.20 2.01
CA MET A 34 -6.63 1.40 1.06
C MET A 34 -7.17 1.77 -0.33
N TYR A 35 -6.49 2.71 -0.97
CA TYR A 35 -6.78 3.19 -2.32
C TYR A 35 -5.50 3.24 -3.15
N THR A 36 -5.64 3.08 -4.46
CA THR A 36 -4.66 3.44 -5.49
C THR A 36 -4.78 4.93 -5.88
N GLU A 37 -3.84 5.43 -6.67
CA GLU A 37 -3.80 6.81 -7.19
C GLU A 37 -5.05 7.22 -7.97
N ASP A 38 -5.72 6.28 -8.64
CA ASP A 38 -6.95 6.50 -9.42
C ASP A 38 -8.24 6.42 -8.57
N ASN A 39 -8.11 6.28 -7.24
CA ASN A 39 -9.19 6.03 -6.28
C ASN A 39 -9.87 4.67 -6.42
N TYR A 40 -9.26 3.68 -7.08
CA TYR A 40 -9.72 2.30 -6.93
C TYR A 40 -9.63 1.88 -5.46
N LYS A 41 -10.74 1.35 -4.95
CA LYS A 41 -10.92 1.01 -3.54
C LYS A 41 -10.72 -0.48 -3.33
N PHE A 42 -9.80 -0.83 -2.45
CA PHE A 42 -9.66 -2.21 -1.98
C PHE A 42 -10.68 -2.46 -0.84
N ASP A 43 -11.92 -2.85 -1.20
CA ASP A 43 -13.10 -2.89 -0.29
C ASP A 43 -13.39 -4.26 0.34
N ASN A 44 -13.00 -5.35 -0.30
CA ASN A 44 -13.25 -6.71 0.21
C ASN A 44 -12.07 -7.15 1.11
N ARG A 45 -12.26 -8.15 1.99
CA ARG A 45 -11.16 -8.60 2.86
C ARG A 45 -10.03 -9.29 2.10
N GLU A 46 -10.26 -9.77 0.87
CA GLU A 46 -9.26 -10.51 0.08
C GLU A 46 -8.35 -9.60 -0.76
N ASP A 47 -8.88 -8.50 -1.30
CA ASP A 47 -8.10 -7.48 -2.04
C ASP A 47 -7.82 -6.24 -1.18
N GLY A 48 -8.58 -6.04 -0.09
CA GLY A 48 -8.54 -4.98 0.91
C GLY A 48 -7.27 -4.83 1.72
N TYR A 49 -7.30 -3.86 2.64
CA TYR A 49 -6.23 -3.63 3.62
C TYR A 49 -5.83 -4.92 4.36
N ASP A 50 -6.81 -5.73 4.77
CA ASP A 50 -6.56 -7.00 5.48
C ASP A 50 -5.91 -8.04 4.56
N GLY A 51 -6.46 -8.26 3.36
CA GLY A 51 -5.92 -9.23 2.40
C GLY A 51 -4.51 -8.86 1.93
N TRP A 52 -4.26 -7.58 1.67
CA TRP A 52 -2.93 -7.07 1.32
C TRP A 52 -1.96 -7.18 2.50
N LYS A 53 -2.41 -6.88 3.72
CA LYS A 53 -1.61 -7.07 4.94
C LYS A 53 -1.21 -8.53 5.13
N ASP A 54 -2.06 -9.47 4.74
CA ASP A 54 -1.80 -10.90 4.88
C ASP A 54 -1.01 -11.50 3.70
N ARG A 55 -0.84 -10.78 2.58
CA ARG A 55 0.02 -11.21 1.45
C ARG A 55 1.49 -11.34 1.89
N SER A 56 1.97 -12.57 2.02
CA SER A 56 3.29 -12.86 2.56
C SER A 56 4.38 -13.06 1.51
N SER A 57 4.03 -13.05 0.20
CA SER A 57 4.99 -13.30 -0.88
C SER A 57 6.22 -12.41 -0.75
N GLU A 58 7.39 -13.02 -0.89
CA GLU A 58 8.69 -12.38 -0.65
C GLU A 58 8.88 -11.09 -1.47
N ALA A 59 8.32 -11.06 -2.69
CA ALA A 59 8.32 -9.91 -3.58
C ALA A 59 7.64 -8.65 -3.01
N PHE A 60 6.74 -8.80 -2.03
CA PHE A 60 6.00 -7.71 -1.41
C PHE A 60 6.55 -7.31 -0.02
N GLN A 61 7.57 -7.99 0.49
CA GLN A 61 8.09 -7.74 1.84
C GLN A 61 9.01 -6.51 1.92
N LYS A 62 9.64 -6.14 0.80
CA LYS A 62 10.65 -5.08 0.70
C LYS A 62 10.52 -4.37 -0.65
N GLY A 63 11.10 -3.18 -0.78
CA GLY A 63 11.04 -2.40 -2.02
C GLY A 63 10.02 -1.27 -1.99
N TRP A 64 9.39 -1.03 -0.84
CA TRP A 64 8.47 0.09 -0.64
C TRP A 64 9.23 1.40 -0.43
N TYR A 65 8.61 2.53 -0.77
CA TYR A 65 9.11 3.88 -0.48
C TYR A 65 7.96 4.89 -0.32
N ILE A 66 8.21 6.01 0.35
CA ILE A 66 7.24 7.12 0.47
C ILE A 66 7.34 7.98 -0.78
N VAL A 67 6.19 8.33 -1.34
CA VAL A 67 6.10 9.30 -2.45
C VAL A 67 6.06 10.71 -1.87
N ALA A 68 6.81 11.63 -2.48
CA ALA A 68 6.93 13.03 -2.05
C ALA A 68 5.67 13.86 -2.33
#